data_AF-A0A7X7RVN5-F1
#
_entry.id   AF-A0A7X7RVN5-F1
#
_cell.length_a   1.000
_cell.length_b   1.000
_cell.length_c   1.000
_cell.angle_alpha   90.00
_cell.angle_beta   90.00
_cell.angle_gamma   90.00
#
_symmetry.space_group_name_H-M   'P 1'
#
loop_
_entity.id
_entity.type
_entity.pdbx_description
1 polymer ?
#
loop_
_entity_poly.entity_id
_entity_poly.type
_entity_poly.pdbx_seq_one_letter_code
_entity_poly.pdbx_strand_id
1 'polypeptide(L)' 'EIDIEEKGDKINLQCAEEIFVPFGPSVKSTISMGVMLARKIFELHGGGIRCNILPSGKNLIITLPTSVSESERNLVP' A
#
# COMPACT_ATOMS: atom_id res chain seq x y z
N GLU A 1 3.75 -9.61 4.36
CA GLU A 1 3.06 -8.52 3.63
C GLU A 1 1.69 -8.32 4.27
N ILE A 2 1.06 -7.16 4.07
CA ILE A 2 -0.30 -6.88 4.52
C ILE A 2 -1.13 -6.58 3.26
N ASP A 3 -2.20 -7.33 3.06
CA ASP A 3 -3.11 -7.18 1.91
C ASP A 3 -4.41 -6.50 2.34
N ILE A 4 -4.84 -5.50 1.58
CA ILE A 4 -6.07 -4.74 1.81
C ILE A 4 -6.90 -4.78 0.53
N GLU A 5 -7.99 -5.53 0.57
CA GLU A 5 -8.95 -5.60 -0.54
C GLU A 5 -9.97 -4.44 -0.49
N GLU A 6 -10.18 -3.80 -1.63
CA GLU A 6 -11.20 -2.80 -1.89
C GLU A 6 -12.14 -3.33 -2.98
N LYS A 7 -13.41 -3.55 -2.64
CA LYS A 7 -14.43 -4.12 -3.54
C LYS A 7 -15.51 -3.11 -3.96
N GLY A 8 -15.30 -1.83 -3.65
CA GLY A 8 -16.17 -0.76 -4.07
C GLY A 8 -15.89 -0.33 -5.51
N ASP A 9 -16.80 0.50 -6.01
CA ASP A 9 -16.84 1.02 -7.38
C ASP A 9 -16.49 2.52 -7.45
N LYS A 10 -16.19 3.13 -6.30
CA LYS A 10 -15.96 4.58 -6.18
C LYS A 10 -14.57 5.04 -6.62
N ILE A 11 -13.63 4.10 -6.74
CA ILE A 11 -12.26 4.37 -7.19
C ILE A 11 -12.12 3.76 -8.58
N ASN A 12 -11.99 4.61 -9.61
CA ASN A 12 -11.86 4.15 -11.00
C ASN A 12 -10.46 4.48 -11.50
N LEU A 13 -9.55 3.50 -11.37
CA LEU A 13 -8.15 3.63 -11.79
C LEU A 13 -7.98 3.05 -13.20
N GLN A 14 -7.28 3.77 -14.08
CA GLN A 14 -6.81 3.25 -15.36
C GLN A 14 -5.49 2.48 -15.21
N CYS A 15 -4.65 2.89 -14.26
CA CYS A 15 -3.45 2.17 -13.84
C CYS A 15 -3.22 2.27 -12.33
N ALA A 16 -2.41 1.37 -11.78
CA ALA A 16 -2.18 1.24 -10.35
C ALA A 16 -1.56 2.51 -9.73
N GLU A 17 -0.75 3.22 -10.50
CA GLU A 17 0.00 4.39 -10.06
C GLU A 17 -0.89 5.58 -9.74
N GLU A 18 -2.06 5.67 -10.36
CA GLU A 18 -3.00 6.79 -10.20
C GLU A 18 -3.51 6.95 -8.75
N ILE A 19 -3.60 5.86 -7.98
CA ILE A 19 -4.03 5.92 -6.57
C ILE A 19 -3.02 6.67 -5.69
N PHE A 20 -1.77 6.77 -6.13
CA PHE A 20 -0.69 7.45 -5.42
C PHE A 20 -0.48 8.88 -5.93
N VAL A 21 -1.24 9.33 -6.93
CA VAL A 21 -1.18 10.70 -7.43
C VAL A 21 -2.11 11.58 -6.59
N PRO A 22 -1.59 12.56 -5.84
CA PRO A 22 -2.42 13.44 -5.03
C PRO A 22 -3.35 14.26 -5.92
N PHE A 23 -4.64 14.27 -5.61
CA PHE A 23 -5.70 14.94 -6.38
C PHE A 23 -5.75 14.52 -7.86
N GLY A 24 -5.36 13.27 -8.13
CA GLY A 24 -5.41 12.70 -9.47
C GLY A 24 -6.86 12.64 -10.01
N PRO A 25 -7.03 12.64 -11.34
CA PRO A 25 -8.34 12.61 -11.98
C PRO A 25 -9.18 11.38 -11.59
N SER A 26 -8.50 10.27 -11.26
CA SER A 26 -9.09 8.97 -10.88
C SER A 26 -9.48 8.87 -9.41
N VAL A 27 -8.88 9.71 -8.55
CA VAL A 27 -9.14 9.75 -7.11
C VAL A 27 -9.26 11.20 -6.66
N LYS A 28 -10.42 11.81 -6.99
CA LYS A 28 -10.72 13.24 -6.73
C LYS A 28 -11.04 13.56 -5.27
N SER A 29 -10.55 12.77 -4.32
CA SER A 29 -10.85 12.93 -2.90
C SER A 29 -9.58 13.04 -2.07
N THR A 30 -9.71 13.56 -0.85
CA THR A 30 -8.62 13.63 0.13
C THR A 30 -8.01 12.27 0.45
N ILE A 31 -8.67 11.16 0.08
CA ILE A 31 -8.13 9.81 0.20
C ILE A 31 -6.84 9.66 -0.62
N SER A 32 -6.72 10.28 -1.80
CA SER A 32 -5.49 10.20 -2.61
C SER A 32 -4.28 10.74 -1.85
N MET A 33 -4.47 11.80 -1.06
CA MET A 33 -3.44 12.35 -0.19
C MET A 33 -3.06 11.36 0.90
N GLY A 34 -4.05 10.74 1.55
CA GLY A 34 -3.81 9.73 2.57
C GLY A 34 -3.01 8.54 2.05
N VAL A 35 -3.35 8.03 0.87
CA VAL A 35 -2.66 6.89 0.23
C VAL A 35 -1.24 7.26 -0.21
N MET A 36 -1.05 8.45 -0.79
CA MET A 36 0.28 8.95 -1.16
C MET A 36 1.18 9.13 0.07
N LEU A 37 0.65 9.72 1.15
CA LEU A 37 1.38 9.89 2.42
C LEU A 37 1.72 8.54 3.04
N ALA A 38 0.78 7.60 3.08
CA ALA A 38 1.02 6.25 3.56
C ALA A 38 2.17 5.59 2.77
N ARG A 39 2.15 5.67 1.45
CA ARG A 39 3.24 5.14 0.61
C ARG A 39 4.60 5.74 0.98
N LYS A 40 4.67 7.05 1.18
CA LYS A 40 5.91 7.73 1.61
C LYS A 40 6.38 7.26 3.00
N ILE A 41 5.47 7.03 3.93
CA ILE A 41 5.80 6.50 5.26
C ILE A 41 6.44 5.11 5.13
N PHE A 42 5.84 4.18 4.39
CA PHE A 42 6.42 2.84 4.25
C PHE A 42 7.74 2.85 3.47
N GLU A 43 7.85 3.66 2.41
CA GLU A 43 9.11 3.86 1.67
C GLU A 43 10.24 4.34 2.60
N LEU A 44 9.97 5.28 3.51
CA LEU A 44 10.94 5.77 4.50
C LEU A 44 11.41 4.70 5.49
N HIS A 45 10.61 3.65 5.72
CA HIS A 45 10.94 2.54 6.61
C HIS A 45 11.47 1.30 5.86
N GLY A 46 11.92 1.47 4.61
CA GLY A 46 12.46 0.38 3.78
C GLY A 46 11.39 -0.59 3.25
N GLY A 47 10.12 -0.22 3.39
CA GLY A 47 8.96 -0.94 2.88
C GLY A 47 8.39 -0.31 1.61
N GLY A 48 7.13 -0.59 1.33
CA GLY A 48 6.40 0.02 0.22
C GLY A 48 4.91 -0.27 0.22
N ILE A 49 4.17 0.47 -0.62
CA ILE A 49 2.78 0.15 -0.96
C ILE A 49 2.66 -0.06 -2.46
N ARG A 50 2.02 -1.15 -2.84
CA ARG A 50 1.65 -1.50 -4.23
C ARG A 50 0.14 -1.49 -4.36
N CYS A 51 -0.37 -1.24 -5.56
CA CYS A 51 -1.77 -1.44 -5.88
C CYS A 51 -1.88 -2.42 -7.04
N ASN A 52 -2.76 -3.41 -6.92
CA ASN A 52 -3.17 -4.27 -8.02
C ASN A 52 -4.61 -3.91 -8.39
N ILE A 53 -4.88 -3.76 -9.69
CA ILE A 53 -6.23 -3.62 -10.21
C ILE A 53 -6.72 -5.02 -10.60
N LEU A 54 -7.85 -5.44 -10.04
CA LEU A 54 -8.44 -6.76 -10.24
C LEU A 54 -9.81 -6.62 -10.91
N PRO A 55 -10.33 -7.66 -11.59
CA PRO A 55 -11.68 -7.63 -12.14
C PRO A 55 -12.77 -7.35 -11.09
N SER A 56 -12.55 -7.80 -9.84
CA SER A 56 -13.50 -7.68 -8.74
C SER A 56 -13.22 -6.50 -7.79
N GLY A 57 -12.25 -5.63 -8.09
CA GLY A 57 -11.87 -4.53 -7.19
C GLY A 57 -10.39 -4.17 -7.27
N LYS A 58 -9.81 -3.76 -6.15
CA LYS A 58 -8.39 -3.43 -6.01
C LYS A 58 -7.80 -4.13 -4.81
N ASN A 59 -6.51 -4.39 -4.85
CA ASN A 59 -5.75 -4.86 -3.70
C ASN A 59 -4.56 -3.93 -3.45
N LEU A 60 -4.50 -3.35 -2.25
CA LEU A 60 -3.37 -2.59 -1.75
C LEU A 60 -2.46 -3.52 -0.94
N ILE A 61 -1.21 -3.63 -1.37
CA ILE A 61 -0.22 -4.52 -0.74
C ILE A 61 0.84 -3.67 -0.06
N ILE A 62 0.96 -3.84 1.25
CA ILE A 62 1.93 -3.12 2.08
C ILE A 62 3.05 -4.08 2.49
N THR A 63 4.29 -3.65 2.30
CA THR A 63 5.49 -4.40 2.71
C THR A 63 6.29 -3.58 3.71
N LEU A 64 6.89 -4.27 4.68
CA LEU A 64 7.89 -3.75 5.61
C LEU A 64 8.96 -4.81 5.79
N PRO A 65 10.24 -4.42 5.90
CA PRO A 65 11.31 -5.35 6.22
C PRO A 65 11.10 -5.87 7.65
N THR A 66 11.08 -7.18 7.82
CA THR A 66 11.10 -7.79 9.15
C THR A 66 12.54 -7.84 9.61
N SER A 67 12.89 -7.10 10.66
CA SER A 67 14.17 -7.28 11.35
C SER A 67 14.19 -8.67 11.99
N VAL A 68 14.89 -9.61 11.35
CA VAL A 68 15.38 -10.80 12.06
C VAL A 68 16.88 -10.62 12.15
N SER A 69 17.37 -10.05 13.25
CA SER A 69 18.76 -10.27 13.64
C SER A 69 18.86 -11.73 14.09
N GLU A 70 19.81 -12.48 13.54
CA GLU A 70 19.98 -13.92 13.84
C GLU A 70 20.28 -14.23 15.32
N SER A 71 20.59 -13.21 16.12
CA SER A 71 20.92 -13.31 17.54
C SER A 71 19.73 -13.45 18.49
N GLU A 72 18.49 -13.17 18.07
CA GLU A 72 17.30 -13.26 18.97
C GLU A 72 16.54 -14.58 18.87
N ARG A 73 16.80 -15.41 17.85
CA ARG A 73 16.12 -16.71 17.71
C ARG A 73 16.64 -17.82 18.64
N ASN A 74 17.82 -17.64 19.25
CA ASN A 74 18.47 -18.64 20.11
C ASN A 74 18.35 -18.34 21.62
N LEU A 75 17.45 -17.44 22.04
CA LEU A 75 17.23 -17.10 23.44
C LEU A 75 15.77 -17.34 23.90
N VAL A 76 15.11 -18.34 23.32
CA VAL A 76 13.91 -18.93 23.93
C VAL A 76 14.32 -20.32 24.43
N PRO A 77 14.39 -20.55 25.76
CA PRO A 77 14.54 -21.90 26.31
C PRO A 77 13.30 -22.76 26.04
#